data_AF-A0A0J6XSB0-F1
#
_entry.id   AF-A0A0J6XSB0-F1
#
_cell.length_a   1.000
_cell.length_b   1.000
_cell.length_c   1.000
_cell.angle_alpha   90.00
_cell.angle_beta   90.00
_cell.angle_gamma   90.00
#
_symmetry.space_group_name_H-M   'P 1'
#
loop_
_entity.id
_entity.type
_entity.pdbx_description
1 polymer ?
#
loop_
_entity_poly.entity_id
_entity_poly.type
_entity_poly.pdbx_seq_one_letter_code
_entity_poly.pdbx_strand_id
1 'polypeptide(L)'
;MNHSANIDHHAVLRARVALLGSGKPSVRERVAAYRVLAQVSPLAYLPLLSAALWKYSRYEFAHQPEIALALRAESVAAARRMCALEPGRSDLLLTALANHRELLILLDRQEELRAVEEEITRAAADER
;
A
#
# COMPACT_ATOMS: atom_id res chain seq x y z
N MET A 1 -7.76 -15.52 -27.79
CA MET A 1 -8.09 -16.34 -26.60
C MET A 1 -7.84 -15.47 -25.38
N ASN A 2 -8.92 -15.08 -24.68
CA ASN A 2 -8.88 -14.14 -23.57
C ASN A 2 -8.15 -14.77 -22.37
N HIS A 3 -6.96 -14.28 -22.05
CA HIS A 3 -6.31 -14.56 -20.77
C HIS A 3 -7.04 -13.76 -19.69
N SER A 4 -8.21 -14.24 -19.24
CA SER A 4 -8.66 -13.87 -17.91
C SER A 4 -7.61 -14.43 -16.97
N ALA A 5 -6.80 -13.56 -16.37
CA ALA A 5 -5.93 -13.89 -15.26
C ALA A 5 -6.77 -14.70 -14.27
N ASN A 6 -6.56 -16.02 -14.25
CA ASN A 6 -7.33 -16.93 -13.43
C ASN A 6 -6.85 -16.67 -12.02
N ILE A 7 -7.54 -15.75 -11.33
CA ILE A 7 -7.28 -15.46 -9.93
C ILE A 7 -7.34 -16.79 -9.21
N ASP A 8 -6.20 -17.21 -8.66
CA ASP A 8 -6.06 -18.46 -7.93
C ASP A 8 -7.02 -18.42 -6.73
N HIS A 9 -8.18 -19.06 -6.88
CA HIS A 9 -9.20 -19.16 -5.85
C HIS A 9 -8.65 -19.81 -4.58
N HIS A 10 -7.69 -20.72 -4.73
CA HIS A 10 -7.02 -21.34 -3.60
C HIS A 10 -6.09 -20.34 -2.89
N ALA A 11 -5.39 -19.46 -3.62
CA ALA A 11 -4.65 -18.35 -3.01
C ALA A 11 -5.56 -17.40 -2.23
N VAL A 12 -6.74 -17.08 -2.77
CA VAL A 12 -7.74 -16.24 -2.07
C VAL A 12 -8.22 -16.92 -0.78
N LEU A 13 -8.53 -18.22 -0.83
CA LEU A 13 -8.92 -18.98 0.36
C LEU A 13 -7.80 -19.00 1.41
N ARG A 14 -6.56 -19.30 1.01
CA ARG A 14 -5.41 -19.25 1.93
C ARG A 14 -5.23 -17.88 2.56
N ALA A 15 -5.37 -16.81 1.78
CA ALA A 15 -5.27 -15.44 2.28
C ALA A 15 -6.36 -15.12 3.32
N ARG A 16 -7.60 -15.55 3.08
CA ARG A 16 -8.70 -15.40 4.06
C ARG A 16 -8.44 -16.21 5.33
N VAL A 17 -8.03 -17.47 5.19
CA VAL A 17 -7.72 -18.34 6.33
C VAL A 17 -6.56 -17.79 7.16
N ALA A 18 -5.51 -17.27 6.51
CA ALA A 18 -4.39 -16.65 7.21
C ALA A 18 -4.82 -15.44 8.08
N LEU A 19 -5.83 -14.69 7.65
CA LEU A 19 -6.38 -13.57 8.43
C LEU A 19 -7.35 -14.00 9.53
N LEU A 20 -7.96 -15.19 9.40
CA LEU A 20 -8.95 -15.76 10.33
C LEU A 20 -8.35 -16.77 11.32
N GLY A 21 -7.03 -16.98 11.29
CA GLY A 21 -6.35 -17.87 12.22
C GLY A 21 -6.59 -17.50 13.69
N SER A 22 -6.33 -18.45 14.60
CA SER A 22 -6.59 -18.31 16.03
C SER A 22 -5.77 -17.22 16.74
N GLY A 23 -4.80 -16.60 16.07
CA GLY A 23 -3.97 -15.51 16.58
C GLY A 23 -4.10 -14.23 15.75
N LYS A 24 -3.67 -13.10 16.33
CA LYS A 24 -3.59 -11.83 15.59
C LYS A 24 -2.54 -11.98 14.48
N PRO A 25 -2.91 -11.88 13.18
CA PRO A 25 -1.95 -12.07 12.11
C PRO A 25 -0.86 -10.99 12.19
N SER A 26 0.38 -11.41 11.97
CA SER A 26 1.54 -10.53 11.89
C SER A 26 1.39 -9.53 10.75
N VAL A 27 2.18 -8.45 10.78
CA VAL A 27 2.16 -7.45 9.70
C VAL A 27 2.55 -8.08 8.36
N ARG A 28 3.52 -9.01 8.37
CA ARG A 28 3.94 -9.79 7.19
C ARG A 28 2.79 -10.59 6.58
N GLU A 29 2.07 -11.35 7.40
CA GLU A 29 0.93 -12.17 6.95
C GLU A 29 -0.20 -11.30 6.40
N ARG A 30 -0.47 -10.15 7.04
CA ARG A 30 -1.44 -9.17 6.54
C ARG A 30 -1.05 -8.64 5.17
N VAL A 31 0.20 -8.22 4.98
CA VAL A 31 0.68 -7.74 3.67
C VAL A 31 0.51 -8.83 2.61
N ALA A 32 0.94 -10.06 2.89
CA ALA A 32 0.81 -11.17 1.97
C ALA A 32 -0.66 -11.46 1.61
N ALA A 33 -1.55 -11.52 2.60
CA ALA A 33 -2.97 -11.77 2.39
C ALA A 33 -3.66 -10.62 1.64
N TYR A 34 -3.43 -9.37 2.05
CA TYR A 34 -4.07 -8.21 1.42
C TYR A 34 -3.62 -7.99 -0.03
N ARG A 35 -2.38 -8.34 -0.41
CA ARG A 35 -1.94 -8.32 -1.81
C ARG A 35 -2.77 -9.24 -2.71
N VAL A 36 -3.14 -10.42 -2.21
CA VAL A 36 -4.00 -11.37 -2.93
C VAL A 36 -5.44 -10.88 -2.92
N LEU A 37 -5.95 -10.48 -1.76
CA LEU A 37 -7.34 -10.10 -1.60
C LEU A 37 -7.69 -8.79 -2.32
N ALA A 38 -6.75 -7.86 -2.46
CA ALA A 38 -6.92 -6.64 -3.24
C ALA A 38 -7.09 -6.91 -4.76
N GLN A 39 -6.77 -8.10 -5.25
CA GLN A 39 -7.02 -8.47 -6.66
C GLN A 39 -8.49 -8.84 -6.90
N VAL A 40 -9.16 -9.41 -5.89
CA VAL A 40 -10.58 -9.82 -5.97
C VAL A 40 -11.54 -8.79 -5.40
N SER A 41 -11.08 -8.01 -4.42
CA SER A 41 -11.91 -7.01 -3.74
C SER A 41 -11.07 -5.77 -3.43
N PRO A 42 -10.67 -4.99 -4.45
CA PRO A 42 -9.79 -3.84 -4.27
C PRO A 42 -10.34 -2.82 -3.26
N LEU A 43 -11.64 -2.53 -3.31
CA LEU A 43 -12.29 -1.55 -2.43
C LEU A 43 -12.09 -1.86 -0.94
N ALA A 44 -12.21 -3.14 -0.56
CA ALA A 44 -12.09 -3.56 0.84
C ALA A 44 -10.64 -3.65 1.32
N TYR A 45 -9.71 -4.04 0.43
CA TYR A 45 -8.37 -4.46 0.85
C TYR A 45 -7.24 -3.50 0.45
N LEU A 46 -7.43 -2.59 -0.52
CA LEU A 46 -6.41 -1.58 -0.84
C LEU A 46 -6.10 -0.64 0.33
N PRO A 47 -7.08 -0.13 1.10
CA PRO A 47 -6.78 0.72 2.25
C PRO A 47 -5.98 -0.04 3.32
N LEU A 48 -6.39 -1.28 3.58
CA LEU A 48 -5.74 -2.16 4.54
C LEU A 48 -4.32 -2.55 4.11
N LEU A 49 -4.13 -2.78 2.81
CA LEU A 49 -2.83 -3.08 2.22
C LEU A 49 -1.87 -1.89 2.37
N SER A 50 -2.31 -0.67 2.03
CA SER A 50 -1.48 0.53 2.16
C SER A 50 -1.00 0.71 3.60
N ALA A 51 -1.92 0.66 4.57
CA ALA A 51 -1.57 0.80 5.97
C ALA A 51 -0.65 -0.33 6.47
N ALA A 52 -0.86 -1.57 6.01
CA ALA A 52 -0.01 -2.71 6.39
C ALA A 52 1.41 -2.58 5.81
N LEU A 53 1.55 -2.14 4.56
CA LEU A 53 2.84 -1.94 3.89
C LEU A 53 3.68 -0.87 4.57
N TRP A 54 3.08 0.26 4.97
CA TRP A 54 3.77 1.28 5.75
C TRP A 54 4.28 0.73 7.10
N LYS A 55 3.43 0.01 7.85
CA LYS A 55 3.84 -0.63 9.11
C LYS A 55 4.95 -1.65 8.88
N TYR A 56 4.86 -2.42 7.79
CA TYR A 56 5.85 -3.44 7.45
C TYR A 56 7.22 -2.81 7.17
N SER A 57 7.23 -1.76 6.34
CA SER A 57 8.41 -0.93 6.07
C SER A 57 9.04 -0.41 7.36
N ARG A 58 8.23 0.20 8.23
CA ARG A 58 8.70 0.87 9.46
C ARG A 58 9.20 -0.09 10.54
N TYR A 59 8.55 -1.23 10.75
CA TYR A 59 8.90 -2.11 11.87
C TYR A 59 9.89 -3.20 11.49
N GLU A 60 9.75 -3.78 10.29
CA GLU A 60 10.52 -4.96 9.89
C GLU A 60 11.74 -4.59 9.02
N PHE A 61 11.68 -3.47 8.30
CA PHE A 61 12.73 -3.05 7.36
C PHE A 61 13.34 -1.67 7.66
N ALA A 62 13.19 -1.14 8.88
CA ALA A 62 13.82 0.13 9.25
C ALA A 62 15.34 0.15 9.03
N HIS A 63 15.99 -1.00 9.16
CA HIS A 63 17.43 -1.18 8.97
C HIS A 63 17.83 -1.43 7.49
N GLN A 64 16.86 -1.58 6.59
CA GLN A 64 17.06 -1.83 5.15
C GLN A 64 16.29 -0.78 4.34
N PRO A 65 16.85 0.42 4.16
CA PRO A 65 16.12 1.56 3.62
C PRO A 65 15.61 1.35 2.20
N GLU A 66 16.33 0.62 1.34
CA GLU A 66 15.89 0.32 -0.03
C GLU A 66 14.64 -0.59 -0.05
N ILE A 67 14.59 -1.60 0.82
CA ILE A 67 13.40 -2.45 0.95
C ILE A 67 12.24 -1.66 1.56
N ALA A 68 12.53 -0.87 2.59
CA ALA A 68 11.55 0.02 3.20
C ALA A 68 10.97 1.02 2.18
N LEU A 69 11.78 1.49 1.23
CA LEU A 69 11.38 2.41 0.17
C LEU A 69 10.46 1.73 -0.83
N ALA A 70 10.82 0.53 -1.31
CA ALA A 70 9.97 -0.26 -2.19
C ALA A 70 8.59 -0.54 -1.56
N LEU A 71 8.56 -0.86 -0.27
CA LEU A 71 7.30 -1.08 0.46
C LEU A 71 6.46 0.21 0.61
N ARG A 72 7.10 1.37 0.82
CA ARG A 72 6.39 2.67 0.85
C ARG A 72 5.86 3.05 -0.54
N ALA A 73 6.62 2.80 -1.60
CA ALA A 73 6.15 3.01 -2.97
C ALA A 73 4.93 2.13 -3.30
N GLU A 74 4.94 0.87 -2.86
CA GLU A 74 3.78 -0.03 -3.00
C GLU A 74 2.57 0.45 -2.18
N SER A 75 2.79 0.99 -0.97
CA SER A 75 1.73 1.60 -0.15
C SER A 75 1.06 2.76 -0.89
N VAL A 76 1.85 3.66 -1.49
CA VAL A 76 1.33 4.76 -2.31
C VAL A 76 0.56 4.21 -3.52
N ALA A 77 1.10 3.21 -4.22
CA ALA A 77 0.43 2.59 -5.35
C ALA A 77 -0.92 1.95 -4.96
N ALA A 78 -1.01 1.35 -3.77
CA ALA A 78 -2.27 0.82 -3.25
C ALA A 78 -3.30 1.93 -2.99
N ALA A 79 -2.88 3.04 -2.37
CA ALA A 79 -3.75 4.20 -2.15
C ALA A 79 -4.21 4.85 -3.47
N ARG A 80 -3.33 4.97 -4.47
CA ARG A 80 -3.67 5.48 -5.82
C ARG A 80 -4.72 4.64 -6.53
N ARG A 81 -4.74 3.33 -6.29
CA ARG A 81 -5.69 2.38 -6.91
C ARG A 81 -7.07 2.37 -6.24
N MET A 82 -7.24 3.03 -5.09
CA MET A 82 -8.55 3.14 -4.44
C MET A 82 -9.54 3.89 -5.35
N CYS A 83 -10.83 3.63 -5.20
CA CYS A 83 -11.85 4.33 -5.97
C CYS A 83 -11.93 5.81 -5.54
N ALA A 84 -12.10 6.73 -6.50
CA ALA A 84 -12.12 8.18 -6.24
C ALA A 84 -13.27 8.62 -5.32
N LEU A 85 -14.34 7.84 -5.28
CA LEU A 85 -15.53 8.10 -4.48
C LEU A 85 -15.41 7.59 -3.04
N GLU A 86 -14.33 6.88 -2.70
CA GLU A 86 -14.16 6.32 -1.36
C GLU A 86 -13.80 7.42 -0.35
N PRO A 87 -14.57 7.55 0.73
CA PRO A 87 -14.24 8.49 1.79
C PRO A 87 -12.89 8.11 2.41
N GLY A 88 -12.03 9.10 2.61
CA GLY A 88 -10.69 8.90 3.17
C GLY A 88 -9.63 8.37 2.18
N ARG A 89 -9.96 8.23 0.88
CA ARG A 89 -8.94 7.92 -0.14
C ARG A 89 -7.84 8.97 -0.14
N SER A 90 -8.22 10.24 -0.21
CA SER A 90 -7.29 11.36 -0.35
C SER A 90 -6.43 11.53 0.89
N ASP A 91 -7.02 11.49 2.09
CA ASP A 91 -6.30 11.39 3.36
C ASP A 91 -5.27 10.26 3.39
N LEU A 92 -5.66 9.05 2.96
CA LEU A 92 -4.76 7.90 2.94
C LEU A 92 -3.63 8.08 1.92
N LEU A 93 -3.93 8.65 0.75
CA LEU A 93 -2.94 8.94 -0.28
C LEU A 93 -1.93 9.98 0.20
N LEU A 94 -2.38 11.09 0.78
CA LEU A 94 -1.53 12.13 1.36
C LEU A 94 -0.65 11.55 2.48
N THR A 95 -1.22 10.73 3.35
CA THR A 95 -0.48 10.04 4.42
C THR A 95 0.58 9.10 3.84
N ALA A 96 0.25 8.29 2.82
CA ALA A 96 1.20 7.38 2.19
C ALA A 96 2.34 8.15 1.50
N LEU A 97 2.02 9.24 0.78
CA LEU A 97 3.00 10.10 0.12
C LEU A 97 3.92 10.79 1.12
N ALA A 98 3.38 11.34 2.22
CA ALA A 98 4.19 11.95 3.28
C ALA A 98 5.18 10.95 3.89
N ASN A 99 4.72 9.73 4.17
CA ASN A 99 5.59 8.66 4.65
C ASN A 99 6.65 8.29 3.60
N HIS A 100 6.30 8.18 2.32
CA HIS A 100 7.28 7.89 1.26
C HIS A 100 8.34 8.99 1.15
N ARG A 101 7.90 10.25 1.20
CA ARG A 101 8.74 11.46 1.18
C ARG A 101 9.81 11.45 2.27
N GLU A 102 9.45 11.12 3.50
CA GLU A 102 10.40 11.04 4.62
C GLU A 102 11.58 10.12 4.32
N LEU A 103 11.35 8.99 3.65
CA LEU A 103 12.41 8.04 3.33
C LEU A 103 13.26 8.49 2.14
N LEU A 104 12.65 9.16 1.16
CA LEU A 104 13.38 9.75 0.03
C LEU A 104 14.37 10.83 0.49
N ILE A 105 13.97 11.65 1.47
CA ILE A 105 14.86 12.66 2.09
C ILE A 105 16.04 11.98 2.78
N LEU A 106 15.81 10.90 3.53
CA LEU A 106 16.87 10.15 4.21
C LEU A 106 17.87 9.51 3.23
N LEU A 107 17.42 9.17 2.03
CA LEU A 107 18.25 8.55 0.98
C LEU A 107 18.81 9.54 -0.04
N ASP A 108 18.58 10.84 0.16
CA ASP A 108 18.97 11.93 -0.73
C ASP A 108 18.50 11.73 -2.20
N ARG A 109 17.30 11.19 -2.38
CA ARG A 109 16.69 10.93 -3.70
C ARG A 109 15.88 12.13 -4.18
N GLN A 110 16.58 13.20 -4.56
CA GLN A 110 15.96 14.49 -4.90
C GLN A 110 14.99 14.45 -6.09
N GLU A 111 15.26 13.63 -7.11
CA GLU A 111 14.38 13.52 -8.29
C GLU A 111 13.02 12.89 -7.93
N GLU A 112 13.05 11.76 -7.21
CA GLU A 112 11.85 11.09 -6.73
C GLU A 112 11.09 11.95 -5.71
N LEU A 113 11.81 12.69 -4.86
CA LEU A 113 11.24 13.60 -3.88
C LEU A 113 10.39 14.68 -4.54
N ARG A 114 10.90 15.33 -5.59
CA ARG A 114 10.15 16.35 -6.34
C ARG A 114 8.86 15.80 -6.93
N ALA A 115 8.91 14.62 -7.54
CA ALA A 115 7.73 13.97 -8.09
C ALA A 115 6.66 13.70 -7.01
N VAL A 116 7.08 13.27 -5.81
CA VAL A 116 6.17 13.06 -4.67
C VAL A 116 5.57 14.37 -4.16
N GLU A 117 6.33 15.46 -4.10
CA GLU A 117 5.85 16.77 -3.65
C GLU A 117 4.84 17.41 -4.60
N GLU A 118 5.07 17.28 -5.91
CA GLU A 118 4.11 17.71 -6.94
C GLU A 118 2.79 16.94 -6.81
N GLU A 119 2.87 15.63 -6.57
CA GLU A 119 1.69 14.81 -6.36
C GLU A 119 0.92 15.17 -5.08
N ILE A 120 1.63 15.43 -3.97
CA ILE A 120 1.00 15.88 -2.71
C ILE A 120 0.21 17.17 -2.97
N THR A 121 0.79 18.11 -3.70
CA THR A 121 0.14 19.39 -4.01
C THR A 121 -1.09 19.20 -4.89
N ARG A 122 -1.02 18.30 -5.88
CA ARG A 122 -2.17 17.94 -6.73
C ARG A 122 -3.28 17.26 -5.93
N ALA A 123 -2.94 16.27 -5.12
CA ALA A 123 -3.91 15.53 -4.30
C ALA A 123 -4.60 16.44 -3.26
N ALA A 124 -3.87 17.40 -2.68
CA ALA A 124 -4.44 18.39 -1.77
C ALA A 124 -5.32 19.43 -2.47
N ALA A 125 -5.12 19.66 -3.76
CA ALA A 125 -5.98 20.55 -4.56
C ALA A 125 -7.30 19.87 -4.95
N ASP A 126 -7.29 18.56 -5.19
CA ASP A 126 -8.49 17.78 -5.54
C ASP A 126 -9.50 17.63 -4.37
N GLU A 127 -9.09 17.92 -3.12
CA GLU A 127 -9.97 17.93 -1.94
C GLU A 127 -10.67 19.28 -1.69
N ARG A 128 -10.30 20.34 -2.39
CA ARG A 128 -10.86 21.70 -2.23
C ARG A 128 -12.00 21.98 -3.21
#